data_AF-A0A7X8MJJ9-F1
#
_entry.id   AF-A0A7X8MJJ9-F1
#
_cell.length_a   1.000
_cell.length_b   1.000
_cell.length_c   1.000
_cell.angle_alpha   90.00
_cell.angle_beta   90.00
_cell.angle_gamma   90.00
#
_symmetry.space_group_name_H-M   'P 1'
#
loop_
_entity.id
_entity.type
_entity.pdbx_description
1 polymer ?
#
loop_
_entity_poly.entity_id
_entity_poly.type
_entity_poly.pdbx_seq_one_letter_code
_entity_poly.pdbx_strand_id
1 'polypeptide(L)'
;MNNSILAQHERRVNQNVSVAVIVAALLFFVLLLLVKQVGYYRSSVLLYAAIITFLVRFLHNSRYAYLGKYLYTLIYACAIQGLYIALGTSGVGVVFAYFLGLVIVAMYFDRSVVLFYGLIVLIMNGICAVMIPIIYVNNYALMSWIFIIVLFVASSATALVLSQTASELILLAVEKQNQADQMTANLTHTLEEVARYAEESSSIAANLLDQSHNIVSGMEENTASTQEIAAGMQEVSASSQQIIASAQEISSMLNDLTEKAAQGNQQAQDIEKRALNIQADADKAKNNTLGMYQDIQDRVQQAMEEARVVDQISGLAQNIAGIADQTNLLALNAAIEAARAGEHGRGFAVVAEEVRKLAEDSASAVNSIQTLTRQVQVALENLLENTSSILEFINKDIISDYNVMSDIGVQYKDDSNLFFQLTHLFNEQIEKITLSMREINSAFESVSSIIQQSALGTQEISLASEAATKASEAINEECQKLVEGSGKLDALVAEFKGQ
;
A
#
# COMPACT_ATOMS: atom_id res chain seq x y z
N MET A 1 -63.81 2.73 -34.09
CA MET A 1 -63.67 1.40 -34.72
C MET A 1 -64.97 0.58 -34.70
N ASN A 2 -65.75 0.58 -33.62
CA ASN A 2 -66.96 -0.27 -33.52
C ASN A 2 -68.01 -0.05 -34.63
N ASN A 3 -68.22 1.20 -35.07
CA ASN A 3 -69.17 1.50 -36.14
C ASN A 3 -68.70 1.08 -37.54
N SER A 4 -67.41 0.80 -37.77
CA SER A 4 -66.91 0.46 -39.12
C SER A 4 -67.13 -0.99 -39.50
N ILE A 5 -67.08 -1.91 -38.53
CA ILE A 5 -67.27 -3.36 -38.77
C ILE A 5 -68.75 -3.66 -39.01
N LEU A 6 -69.64 -3.11 -38.18
CA LEU A 6 -71.08 -3.18 -38.41
C LEU A 6 -71.47 -2.53 -39.74
N ALA A 7 -70.89 -1.37 -40.10
CA ALA A 7 -71.14 -0.74 -41.40
C ALA A 7 -70.62 -1.57 -42.60
N GLN A 8 -69.49 -2.29 -42.45
CA GLN A 8 -69.00 -3.20 -43.48
C GLN A 8 -69.90 -4.44 -43.62
N HIS A 9 -70.37 -5.00 -42.50
CA HIS A 9 -71.36 -6.08 -42.49
C HIS A 9 -72.65 -5.63 -43.16
N GLU A 10 -73.18 -4.47 -42.80
CA GLU A 10 -74.38 -3.88 -43.43
C GLU A 10 -74.23 -3.73 -44.94
N ARG A 11 -73.06 -3.30 -45.45
CA ARG A 11 -72.81 -3.20 -46.89
C ARG A 11 -72.85 -4.57 -47.58
N ARG A 12 -72.27 -5.61 -46.97
CA ARG A 12 -72.32 -6.98 -47.49
C ARG A 12 -73.75 -7.52 -47.48
N VAL A 13 -74.50 -7.29 -46.40
CA VAL A 13 -75.91 -7.67 -46.29
C VAL A 13 -76.74 -6.96 -47.36
N ASN A 14 -76.58 -5.65 -47.53
CA ASN A 14 -77.26 -4.86 -48.57
C ASN A 14 -77.00 -5.44 -49.99
N GLN A 15 -75.74 -5.77 -50.31
CA GLN A 15 -75.40 -6.38 -51.60
C GLN A 15 -76.09 -7.72 -51.80
N ASN A 16 -75.99 -8.62 -50.82
CA ASN A 16 -76.55 -9.97 -50.90
C ASN A 16 -78.09 -9.95 -50.96
N VAL A 17 -78.72 -9.13 -50.12
CA VAL A 17 -80.18 -8.96 -50.07
C VAL A 17 -80.71 -8.37 -51.38
N SER A 18 -80.03 -7.36 -51.96
CA SER A 18 -80.46 -6.77 -53.23
C SER A 18 -80.51 -7.78 -54.37
N VAL A 19 -79.53 -8.69 -54.45
CA VAL A 19 -79.50 -9.76 -55.46
C VAL A 19 -80.62 -10.77 -55.19
N ALA A 20 -80.77 -11.21 -53.94
CA ALA A 20 -81.81 -12.17 -53.56
C ALA A 20 -83.22 -11.66 -53.86
N VAL A 21 -83.53 -10.39 -53.56
CA VAL A 21 -84.85 -9.78 -53.81
C VAL A 21 -85.12 -9.65 -55.31
N ILE A 22 -84.14 -9.25 -56.13
CA ILE A 22 -84.31 -9.14 -57.60
C ILE A 22 -84.57 -10.53 -58.21
N VAL A 23 -83.78 -11.53 -57.84
CA VAL A 23 -83.94 -12.90 -58.36
C VAL A 23 -85.29 -13.48 -57.94
N ALA A 24 -85.68 -13.32 -56.67
CA ALA A 24 -86.98 -13.77 -56.18
C ALA A 24 -88.13 -13.08 -56.93
N ALA A 25 -88.08 -11.77 -57.13
CA ALA A 25 -89.11 -11.02 -57.84
C ALA A 25 -89.26 -11.48 -59.31
N LEU A 26 -88.16 -11.75 -60.02
CA LEU A 26 -88.17 -12.28 -61.38
C LEU A 26 -88.74 -13.71 -61.46
N LEU A 27 -88.33 -14.59 -60.54
CA LEU A 27 -88.84 -15.97 -60.48
C LEU A 27 -90.35 -16.00 -60.18
N PHE A 28 -90.81 -15.21 -59.21
CA PHE A 28 -92.23 -15.12 -58.89
C PHE A 28 -93.03 -14.46 -60.02
N PHE A 29 -92.46 -13.51 -60.77
CA PHE A 29 -93.10 -12.94 -61.96
C PHE A 29 -93.36 -14.02 -63.03
N VAL A 30 -92.35 -14.83 -63.33
CA VAL A 30 -92.46 -15.94 -64.29
C VAL A 30 -93.49 -16.97 -63.80
N LEU A 31 -93.48 -17.28 -62.50
CA LEU A 31 -94.42 -18.23 -61.89
C LEU A 31 -95.88 -17.74 -61.97
N LEU A 32 -96.15 -16.46 -61.71
CA LEU A 32 -97.50 -15.89 -61.84
C LEU A 32 -98.03 -15.96 -63.28
N LEU A 33 -97.15 -15.71 -64.25
CA LEU A 33 -97.51 -15.58 -65.66
C LEU A 33 -97.72 -16.94 -66.34
N LEU A 34 -96.82 -17.90 -66.09
CA LEU A 34 -96.86 -19.23 -66.71
C LEU A 34 -97.73 -20.23 -65.97
N VAL A 35 -97.68 -20.24 -64.62
CA VAL A 35 -98.28 -21.33 -63.82
C VAL A 35 -99.69 -20.95 -63.34
N LYS A 36 -99.88 -19.72 -62.85
CA LYS A 36 -101.17 -19.28 -62.32
C LYS A 36 -102.05 -18.58 -63.37
N GLN A 37 -101.55 -18.38 -64.60
CA GLN A 37 -102.22 -17.66 -65.70
C GLN A 37 -102.81 -16.31 -65.27
N VAL A 38 -102.13 -15.62 -64.35
CA VAL A 38 -102.53 -14.29 -63.91
C VAL A 38 -102.16 -13.29 -65.01
N GLY A 39 -103.14 -12.51 -65.47
CA GLY A 39 -102.97 -11.58 -66.58
C GLY A 39 -101.76 -10.63 -66.41
N TYR A 40 -101.13 -10.28 -67.53
CA TYR A 40 -99.87 -9.52 -67.59
C TYR A 40 -99.83 -8.28 -66.67
N TYR A 41 -100.93 -7.51 -66.65
CA TYR A 41 -101.06 -6.30 -65.83
C TYR A 41 -100.99 -6.53 -64.32
N ARG A 42 -101.42 -7.69 -63.82
CA ARG A 42 -101.39 -8.01 -62.38
C ARG A 42 -100.03 -8.57 -61.96
N SER A 43 -99.37 -9.31 -62.85
CA SER A 43 -98.06 -9.89 -62.60
C SER A 43 -96.94 -8.83 -62.61
N SER A 44 -97.09 -7.76 -63.39
CA SER A 44 -96.05 -6.71 -63.55
C SER A 44 -95.66 -5.97 -62.26
N VAL A 45 -96.46 -6.05 -61.19
CA VAL A 45 -96.16 -5.47 -59.85
C VAL A 45 -94.82 -5.96 -59.29
N LEU A 46 -94.46 -7.23 -59.52
CA LEU A 46 -93.18 -7.79 -59.10
C LEU A 46 -92.00 -7.27 -59.95
N LEU A 47 -92.23 -6.97 -61.22
CA LEU A 47 -91.22 -6.41 -62.12
C LEU A 47 -90.86 -4.97 -61.69
N TYR A 48 -91.87 -4.18 -61.28
CA TYR A 48 -91.65 -2.87 -60.68
C TYR A 48 -90.83 -2.97 -59.38
N ALA A 49 -91.11 -3.95 -58.51
CA ALA A 49 -90.30 -4.17 -57.31
C ALA A 49 -88.84 -4.53 -57.63
N ALA A 50 -88.59 -5.34 -58.67
CA ALA A 50 -87.24 -5.67 -59.14
C ALA A 50 -86.49 -4.44 -59.69
N ILE A 51 -87.15 -3.61 -60.50
CA ILE A 51 -86.59 -2.37 -61.05
C ILE A 51 -86.26 -1.38 -59.93
N ILE A 52 -87.17 -1.19 -58.97
CA ILE A 52 -86.95 -0.29 -57.83
C ILE A 52 -85.80 -0.82 -56.95
N THR A 53 -85.72 -2.14 -56.72
CA THR A 53 -84.59 -2.77 -56.00
C THR A 53 -83.26 -2.54 -56.71
N PHE A 54 -83.24 -2.61 -58.04
CA PHE A 54 -82.06 -2.32 -58.86
C PHE A 54 -81.67 -0.83 -58.78
N LEU A 55 -82.64 0.09 -58.82
CA LEU A 55 -82.39 1.52 -58.65
C LEU A 55 -81.84 1.86 -57.26
N VAL A 56 -82.36 1.23 -56.20
CA VAL A 56 -81.85 1.42 -54.83
C VAL A 56 -80.39 0.97 -54.69
N ARG A 57 -79.89 0.07 -55.55
CA ARG A 57 -78.47 -0.32 -55.56
C ARG A 57 -77.52 0.84 -55.89
N PHE A 58 -77.97 1.84 -56.65
CA PHE A 58 -77.18 3.04 -56.91
C PHE A 58 -77.01 3.93 -55.66
N LEU A 59 -77.86 3.78 -54.65
CA LEU A 59 -77.72 4.48 -53.37
C LEU A 59 -76.59 3.89 -52.50
N HIS A 60 -76.11 2.66 -52.78
CA HIS A 60 -75.07 1.99 -51.98
C HIS A 60 -73.76 2.77 -51.86
N ASN A 61 -73.39 3.52 -52.91
CA ASN A 61 -72.17 4.33 -52.95
C ASN A 61 -72.42 5.82 -52.72
N SER A 62 -73.65 6.20 -52.36
CA SER A 62 -74.04 7.59 -52.11
C SER A 62 -73.96 7.95 -50.63
N ARG A 63 -74.06 9.25 -50.30
CA ARG A 63 -74.20 9.74 -48.91
C ARG A 63 -75.44 9.18 -48.19
N TYR A 64 -76.38 8.62 -48.93
CA TYR A 64 -77.65 8.06 -48.43
C TYR A 64 -77.62 6.53 -48.25
N ALA A 65 -76.43 5.89 -48.29
CA ALA A 65 -76.31 4.44 -48.17
C ALA A 65 -76.96 3.85 -46.90
N TYR A 66 -77.02 4.62 -45.81
CA TYR A 66 -77.68 4.22 -44.56
C TYR A 66 -79.20 4.00 -44.71
N LEU A 67 -79.85 4.63 -45.70
CA LEU A 67 -81.26 4.44 -46.02
C LEU A 67 -81.51 3.13 -46.79
N GLY A 68 -80.47 2.53 -47.39
CA GLY A 68 -80.59 1.34 -48.23
C GLY A 68 -81.29 0.18 -47.52
N LYS A 69 -80.92 -0.10 -46.25
CA LYS A 69 -81.53 -1.17 -45.44
C LYS A 69 -83.03 -0.95 -45.19
N TYR A 70 -83.48 0.28 -45.00
CA TYR A 70 -84.90 0.63 -44.87
C TYR A 70 -85.65 0.59 -46.20
N LEU A 71 -85.00 0.99 -47.29
CA LEU A 71 -85.56 0.95 -48.64
C LEU A 71 -85.78 -0.50 -49.11
N TYR A 72 -84.80 -1.40 -48.92
CA TYR A 72 -84.96 -2.81 -49.32
C TYR A 72 -86.07 -3.52 -48.56
N THR A 73 -86.19 -3.23 -47.25
CA THR A 73 -87.23 -3.83 -46.41
C THR A 73 -88.61 -3.29 -46.76
N LEU A 74 -88.72 -1.99 -47.09
CA LEU A 74 -89.93 -1.39 -47.64
C LEU A 74 -90.32 -2.00 -48.99
N ILE A 75 -89.37 -2.10 -49.94
CA ILE A 75 -89.63 -2.67 -51.26
C ILE A 75 -90.13 -4.11 -51.14
N TYR A 76 -89.50 -4.90 -50.27
CA TYR A 76 -89.91 -6.28 -50.02
C TYR A 76 -91.33 -6.35 -49.44
N ALA A 77 -91.67 -5.53 -48.45
CA ALA A 77 -93.03 -5.47 -47.90
C ALA A 77 -94.08 -5.11 -48.96
N CYS A 78 -93.79 -4.10 -49.78
CA CYS A 78 -94.65 -3.67 -50.89
C CYS A 78 -94.79 -4.74 -51.97
N ALA A 79 -93.70 -5.46 -52.29
CA ALA A 79 -93.71 -6.53 -53.29
C ALA A 79 -94.59 -7.70 -52.86
N ILE A 80 -94.50 -8.12 -51.59
CA ILE A 80 -95.37 -9.18 -51.03
C ILE A 80 -96.82 -8.70 -50.97
N GLN A 81 -97.07 -7.44 -50.59
CA GLN A 81 -98.43 -6.88 -50.58
C GLN A 81 -99.03 -6.86 -51.99
N GLY A 82 -98.25 -6.43 -52.99
CA GLY A 82 -98.64 -6.43 -54.40
C GLY A 82 -98.92 -7.83 -54.93
N LEU A 83 -98.09 -8.81 -54.56
CA LEU A 83 -98.28 -10.22 -54.89
C LEU A 83 -99.58 -10.77 -54.30
N TYR A 84 -99.87 -10.43 -53.04
CA TYR A 84 -101.10 -10.84 -52.36
C TYR A 84 -102.36 -10.31 -53.06
N ILE A 85 -102.34 -9.03 -53.46
CA ILE A 85 -103.44 -8.40 -54.20
C ILE A 85 -103.59 -9.00 -55.61
N ALA A 86 -102.49 -9.23 -56.31
CA ALA A 86 -102.48 -9.75 -57.69
C ALA A 86 -103.12 -11.15 -57.79
N LEU A 87 -102.89 -12.01 -56.79
CA LEU A 87 -103.42 -13.38 -56.73
C LEU A 87 -104.88 -13.46 -56.27
N GLY A 88 -105.46 -12.37 -55.74
CA GLY A 88 -106.87 -12.30 -55.35
C GLY A 88 -107.29 -13.42 -54.41
N THR A 89 -108.39 -14.11 -54.73
CA THR A 89 -108.94 -15.24 -53.96
C THR A 89 -108.13 -16.54 -54.05
N SER A 90 -107.01 -16.53 -54.80
CA SER A 90 -106.04 -17.64 -54.89
C SER A 90 -104.72 -17.36 -54.16
N GLY A 91 -104.69 -16.31 -53.34
CA GLY A 91 -103.50 -15.81 -52.63
C GLY A 91 -103.21 -16.49 -51.29
N VAL A 92 -103.90 -17.59 -50.97
CA VAL A 92 -103.66 -18.38 -49.75
C VAL A 92 -102.17 -18.78 -49.69
N GLY A 93 -101.49 -18.41 -48.61
CA GLY A 93 -100.08 -18.72 -48.34
C GLY A 93 -99.12 -17.54 -48.48
N VAL A 94 -99.44 -16.53 -49.31
CA VAL A 94 -98.52 -15.42 -49.61
C VAL A 94 -98.25 -14.53 -48.40
N VAL A 95 -99.21 -14.42 -47.47
CA VAL A 95 -99.04 -13.66 -46.21
C VAL A 95 -97.88 -14.21 -45.36
N PHE A 96 -97.57 -15.51 -45.47
CA PHE A 96 -96.41 -16.08 -44.79
C PHE A 96 -95.06 -15.60 -45.36
N ALA A 97 -95.04 -15.03 -46.57
CA ALA A 97 -93.82 -14.46 -47.13
C ALA A 97 -93.32 -13.23 -46.35
N TYR A 98 -94.18 -12.55 -45.56
CA TYR A 98 -93.73 -11.49 -44.65
C TYR A 98 -92.76 -12.01 -43.57
N PHE A 99 -92.85 -13.28 -43.18
CA PHE A 99 -91.92 -13.88 -42.22
C PHE A 99 -90.52 -14.04 -42.81
N LEU A 100 -90.40 -14.28 -44.13
CA LEU A 100 -89.11 -14.32 -44.80
C LEU A 100 -88.43 -12.94 -44.81
N GLY A 101 -89.23 -11.86 -44.83
CA GLY A 101 -88.71 -10.51 -44.66
C GLY A 101 -88.13 -10.27 -43.27
N LEU A 102 -88.70 -10.84 -42.21
CA LEU A 102 -88.10 -10.77 -40.86
C LEU A 102 -86.71 -11.43 -40.82
N VAL A 103 -86.49 -12.53 -41.55
CA VAL A 103 -85.17 -13.17 -41.68
C VAL A 103 -84.18 -12.21 -42.35
N ILE A 104 -84.58 -11.58 -43.46
CA ILE A 104 -83.75 -10.60 -44.17
C ILE A 104 -83.39 -9.42 -43.27
N VAL A 105 -84.36 -8.91 -42.51
CA VAL A 105 -84.14 -7.75 -41.66
C VAL A 105 -83.26 -8.10 -40.45
N ALA A 106 -83.43 -9.29 -39.89
CA ALA A 106 -82.59 -9.78 -38.80
C ALA A 106 -81.10 -9.90 -39.19
N MET A 107 -80.77 -10.17 -40.47
CA MET A 107 -79.38 -10.23 -40.96
C MET A 107 -78.62 -8.90 -40.84
N TYR A 108 -79.33 -7.76 -40.79
CA TYR A 108 -78.69 -6.46 -40.60
C TYR A 108 -78.16 -6.25 -39.19
N PHE A 109 -78.58 -7.06 -38.22
CA PHE A 109 -78.21 -6.92 -36.80
C PHE A 109 -78.44 -5.49 -36.25
N ASP A 110 -79.45 -4.80 -36.79
CA ASP A 110 -79.93 -3.51 -36.33
C ASP A 110 -81.42 -3.60 -35.95
N ARG A 111 -81.69 -3.39 -34.65
CA ARG A 111 -83.05 -3.39 -34.07
C ARG A 111 -83.99 -2.40 -34.75
N SER A 112 -83.46 -1.28 -35.22
CA SER A 112 -84.23 -0.18 -35.83
C SER A 112 -84.84 -0.62 -37.15
N VAL A 113 -84.13 -1.46 -37.91
CA VAL A 113 -84.61 -1.99 -39.19
C VAL A 113 -85.71 -3.03 -38.96
N VAL A 114 -85.55 -3.90 -37.96
CA VAL A 114 -86.57 -4.91 -37.61
C VAL A 114 -87.87 -4.24 -37.15
N LEU A 115 -87.78 -3.23 -36.29
CA LEU A 115 -88.95 -2.43 -35.86
C LEU A 115 -89.64 -1.75 -37.04
N PHE A 116 -88.87 -1.13 -37.92
CA PHE A 116 -89.40 -0.46 -39.10
C PHE A 116 -90.16 -1.43 -40.02
N TYR A 117 -89.58 -2.61 -40.30
CA TYR A 117 -90.22 -3.62 -41.14
C TYR A 117 -91.48 -4.22 -40.50
N GLY A 118 -91.42 -4.55 -39.21
CA GLY A 118 -92.58 -5.08 -38.49
C GLY A 118 -93.77 -4.10 -38.51
N LEU A 119 -93.50 -2.83 -38.26
CA LEU A 119 -94.52 -1.77 -38.25
C LEU A 119 -95.11 -1.52 -39.65
N ILE A 120 -94.27 -1.48 -40.68
CA ILE A 120 -94.76 -1.20 -42.05
C ILE A 120 -95.61 -2.33 -42.61
N VAL A 121 -95.28 -3.59 -42.32
CA VAL A 121 -96.07 -4.75 -42.73
C VAL A 121 -97.45 -4.75 -42.07
N LEU A 122 -97.53 -4.44 -40.77
CA LEU A 122 -98.79 -4.32 -40.04
C LEU A 122 -99.67 -3.19 -40.59
N ILE A 123 -99.08 -2.02 -40.86
CA ILE A 123 -99.78 -0.88 -41.44
C ILE A 123 -100.29 -1.20 -42.84
N MET A 124 -99.44 -1.74 -43.73
CA MET A 124 -99.82 -2.08 -45.10
C MET A 124 -100.97 -3.10 -45.13
N ASN A 125 -100.89 -4.16 -44.30
CA ASN A 125 -101.95 -5.16 -44.23
C ASN A 125 -103.24 -4.60 -43.62
N GLY A 126 -103.16 -3.75 -42.60
CA GLY A 126 -104.32 -3.09 -42.00
C GLY A 126 -105.06 -2.19 -43.00
N ILE A 127 -104.32 -1.39 -43.78
CA ILE A 127 -104.89 -0.54 -44.84
C ILE A 127 -105.55 -1.40 -45.93
N CYS A 128 -104.88 -2.46 -46.40
CA CYS A 128 -105.40 -3.30 -47.47
C CYS A 128 -106.62 -4.12 -47.05
N ALA A 129 -106.70 -4.54 -45.78
CA ALA A 129 -107.86 -5.24 -45.24
C ALA A 129 -109.14 -4.38 -45.25
N VAL A 130 -109.01 -3.06 -45.04
CA VAL A 130 -110.12 -2.10 -45.09
C VAL A 130 -110.50 -1.76 -46.54
N MET A 131 -109.51 -1.55 -47.41
CA MET A 131 -109.74 -1.11 -48.80
C MET A 131 -110.26 -2.24 -49.71
N ILE A 132 -109.84 -3.50 -49.48
CA ILE A 132 -110.18 -4.64 -50.34
C ILE A 132 -110.67 -5.84 -49.50
N PRO A 133 -111.81 -5.71 -48.80
CA PRO A 133 -112.25 -6.71 -47.82
C PRO A 133 -112.58 -8.08 -48.45
N ILE A 134 -113.00 -8.09 -49.72
CA ILE A 134 -113.38 -9.31 -50.45
C ILE A 134 -112.21 -10.31 -50.54
N ILE A 135 -110.98 -9.84 -50.76
CA ILE A 135 -109.79 -10.71 -50.86
C ILE A 135 -109.40 -11.25 -49.47
N TYR A 136 -109.48 -10.39 -48.45
CA TYR A 136 -109.08 -10.75 -47.09
C TYR A 136 -110.05 -11.73 -46.43
N VAL A 137 -111.36 -11.57 -46.62
CA VAL A 137 -112.39 -12.47 -46.04
C VAL A 137 -112.45 -13.81 -46.76
N ASN A 138 -112.22 -13.87 -48.07
CA ASN A 138 -112.28 -15.13 -48.83
C ASN A 138 -111.03 -16.02 -48.67
N ASN A 139 -109.84 -15.44 -48.49
CA ASN A 139 -108.61 -16.25 -48.38
C ASN A 139 -108.44 -16.89 -47.00
N TYR A 140 -108.94 -16.26 -45.94
CA TYR A 140 -108.80 -16.75 -44.55
C TYR A 140 -109.98 -16.32 -43.68
N ALA A 141 -110.40 -17.20 -42.78
CA ALA A 141 -111.34 -16.84 -41.72
C ALA A 141 -110.72 -15.83 -40.74
N LEU A 142 -111.57 -15.02 -40.07
CA LEU A 142 -111.14 -14.01 -39.09
C LEU A 142 -110.17 -14.58 -38.03
N MET A 143 -110.44 -15.79 -37.54
CA MET A 143 -109.60 -16.46 -36.54
C MET A 143 -108.18 -16.75 -37.08
N SER A 144 -108.05 -17.11 -38.36
CA SER A 144 -106.75 -17.33 -38.99
C SER A 144 -105.95 -16.03 -39.14
N TRP A 145 -106.60 -14.89 -39.42
CA TRP A 145 -105.94 -13.59 -39.49
C TRP A 145 -105.40 -13.14 -38.13
N ILE A 146 -106.19 -13.30 -37.07
CA ILE A 146 -105.74 -13.00 -35.69
C ILE A 146 -104.51 -13.86 -35.36
N PHE A 147 -104.55 -15.15 -35.68
CA PHE A 147 -103.41 -16.04 -35.47
C PHE A 147 -102.16 -15.61 -36.25
N ILE A 148 -102.28 -15.25 -37.53
CA ILE A 148 -101.15 -14.80 -38.35
C ILE A 148 -100.54 -13.50 -37.82
N ILE A 149 -101.37 -12.53 -37.38
CA ILE A 149 -100.88 -11.28 -36.80
C ILE A 149 -100.13 -11.55 -35.50
N VAL A 150 -100.69 -12.36 -34.59
CA VAL A 150 -100.03 -12.74 -33.33
C VAL A 150 -98.70 -13.46 -33.61
N LEU A 151 -98.69 -14.39 -34.56
CA LEU A 151 -97.49 -15.13 -34.95
C LEU A 151 -96.42 -14.20 -35.55
N PHE A 152 -96.83 -13.21 -36.36
CA PHE A 152 -95.93 -12.23 -36.96
C PHE A 152 -95.35 -11.27 -35.90
N VAL A 153 -96.16 -10.79 -34.97
CA VAL A 153 -95.69 -9.97 -33.84
C VAL A 153 -94.71 -10.77 -32.97
N ALA A 154 -95.01 -12.03 -32.67
CA ALA A 154 -94.10 -12.91 -31.93
C ALA A 154 -92.77 -13.14 -32.69
N SER A 155 -92.84 -13.36 -34.00
CA SER A 155 -91.65 -13.54 -34.86
C SER A 155 -90.84 -12.24 -35.04
N SER A 156 -91.50 -11.09 -35.00
CA SER A 156 -90.83 -9.79 -35.01
C SER A 156 -90.09 -9.54 -33.69
N ALA A 157 -90.69 -9.93 -32.56
CA ALA A 157 -90.04 -9.87 -31.25
C ALA A 157 -88.80 -10.79 -31.19
N THR A 158 -88.87 -12.02 -31.72
CA THR A 158 -87.69 -12.90 -31.77
C THR A 158 -86.60 -12.38 -32.69
N ALA A 159 -86.97 -11.80 -33.85
CA ALA A 159 -86.02 -11.14 -34.75
C ALA A 159 -85.33 -9.93 -34.10
N LEU A 160 -86.02 -9.17 -33.24
CA LEU A 160 -85.43 -8.07 -32.48
C LEU A 160 -84.37 -8.55 -31.49
N VAL A 161 -84.71 -9.59 -30.70
CA VAL A 161 -83.77 -10.19 -29.74
C VAL A 161 -82.54 -10.72 -30.47
N LEU A 162 -82.74 -11.48 -31.55
CA LEU A 162 -81.64 -12.03 -32.35
C LEU A 162 -80.71 -10.94 -32.90
N SER A 163 -81.30 -9.88 -33.45
CA SER A 163 -80.59 -8.75 -34.03
C SER A 163 -79.74 -8.00 -32.99
N GLN A 164 -80.28 -7.82 -31.78
CA GLN A 164 -79.57 -7.20 -30.67
C GLN A 164 -78.42 -8.08 -30.15
N THR A 165 -78.69 -9.35 -29.84
CA THR A 165 -77.67 -10.27 -29.31
C THR A 165 -76.52 -10.49 -30.29
N ALA A 166 -76.80 -10.58 -31.59
CA ALA A 166 -75.76 -10.71 -32.61
C ALA A 166 -74.85 -9.46 -32.68
N SER A 167 -75.43 -8.26 -32.57
CA SER A 167 -74.66 -7.01 -32.55
C SER A 167 -73.75 -6.90 -31.33
N GLU A 168 -74.26 -7.26 -30.16
CA GLU A 168 -73.50 -7.28 -28.90
C GLU A 168 -72.34 -8.28 -28.94
N LEU A 169 -72.56 -9.50 -29.46
CA LEU A 169 -71.52 -10.53 -29.59
C LEU A 169 -70.38 -10.13 -30.53
N ILE A 170 -70.69 -9.51 -31.68
CA ILE A 170 -69.67 -9.05 -32.64
C ILE A 170 -68.80 -7.96 -32.01
N LEU A 171 -69.42 -7.02 -31.27
CA LEU A 171 -68.70 -5.94 -30.64
C LEU A 171 -67.81 -6.44 -29.49
N LEU A 172 -68.30 -7.39 -28.70
CA LEU A 172 -67.53 -8.07 -27.65
C LEU A 172 -66.34 -8.85 -28.23
N ALA A 173 -66.52 -9.57 -29.33
CA ALA A 173 -65.45 -10.34 -29.98
C ALA A 173 -64.31 -9.42 -30.46
N VAL A 174 -64.65 -8.26 -31.04
CA VAL A 174 -63.66 -7.26 -31.48
C VAL A 174 -62.92 -6.65 -30.28
N GLU A 175 -63.64 -6.33 -29.20
CA GLU A 175 -63.01 -5.81 -27.99
C GLU A 175 -62.05 -6.82 -27.37
N LYS A 176 -62.44 -8.10 -27.30
CA LYS A 176 -61.58 -9.17 -26.79
C LYS A 176 -60.37 -9.45 -27.69
N GLN A 177 -60.52 -9.36 -29.00
CA GLN A 177 -59.38 -9.45 -29.93
C GLN A 177 -58.38 -8.31 -29.68
N ASN A 178 -58.85 -7.07 -29.58
CA ASN A 178 -57.95 -5.93 -29.31
C ASN A 178 -57.24 -6.07 -27.95
N GLN A 179 -57.93 -6.58 -26.92
CA GLN A 179 -57.30 -6.86 -25.61
C GLN A 179 -56.22 -7.92 -25.73
N ALA A 180 -56.47 -9.00 -26.48
CA ALA A 180 -55.48 -10.05 -26.71
C ALA A 180 -54.26 -9.53 -27.48
N ASP A 181 -54.47 -8.74 -28.55
CA ASP A 181 -53.38 -8.14 -29.34
C ASP A 181 -52.52 -7.20 -28.47
N GLN A 182 -53.16 -6.38 -27.62
CA GLN A 182 -52.46 -5.49 -26.69
C GLN A 182 -51.69 -6.27 -25.61
N MET A 183 -52.25 -7.36 -25.10
CA MET A 183 -51.58 -8.23 -24.13
C MET A 183 -50.35 -8.91 -24.75
N THR A 184 -50.46 -9.41 -25.99
CA THR A 184 -49.33 -9.98 -26.73
C THR A 184 -48.24 -8.94 -26.95
N ALA A 185 -48.58 -7.73 -27.38
CA ALA A 185 -47.61 -6.64 -27.58
C ALA A 185 -46.86 -6.27 -26.28
N ASN A 186 -47.59 -6.14 -25.17
CA ASN A 186 -46.98 -5.87 -23.87
C ASN A 186 -46.06 -7.02 -23.42
N LEU A 187 -46.50 -8.27 -23.60
CA LEU A 187 -45.72 -9.44 -23.22
C LEU A 187 -44.41 -9.53 -24.02
N THR A 188 -44.47 -9.31 -25.33
CA THR A 188 -43.27 -9.26 -26.19
C THR A 188 -42.30 -8.17 -25.71
N HIS A 189 -42.80 -6.97 -25.40
CA HIS A 189 -41.96 -5.88 -24.89
C HIS A 189 -41.31 -6.27 -23.55
N THR A 190 -42.07 -6.83 -22.60
CA THR A 190 -41.49 -7.25 -21.31
C THR A 190 -40.44 -8.34 -21.46
N LEU A 191 -40.62 -9.29 -22.40
CA LEU A 191 -39.64 -10.33 -22.68
C LEU A 191 -38.37 -9.77 -23.31
N GLU A 192 -38.47 -8.74 -24.15
CA GLU A 192 -37.32 -8.02 -24.68
C GLU A 192 -36.53 -7.28 -23.59
N GLU A 193 -37.22 -6.64 -22.65
CA GLU A 193 -36.55 -6.02 -21.50
C GLU A 193 -35.87 -7.05 -20.61
N VAL A 194 -36.53 -8.19 -20.35
CA VAL A 194 -35.96 -9.30 -19.56
C VAL A 194 -34.71 -9.87 -20.23
N ALA A 195 -34.73 -10.10 -21.54
CA ALA A 195 -33.55 -10.56 -22.28
C ALA A 195 -32.40 -9.55 -22.20
N ARG A 196 -32.70 -8.26 -22.39
CA ARG A 196 -31.67 -7.21 -22.27
C ARG A 196 -31.05 -7.18 -20.87
N TYR A 197 -31.87 -7.27 -19.81
CA TYR A 197 -31.35 -7.32 -18.43
C TYR A 197 -30.59 -8.62 -18.13
N ALA A 198 -30.96 -9.74 -18.75
CA ALA A 198 -30.20 -10.99 -18.63
C ALA A 198 -28.82 -10.87 -19.27
N GLU A 199 -28.72 -10.28 -20.46
CA GLU A 199 -27.45 -10.02 -21.15
C GLU A 199 -26.56 -9.04 -20.37
N GLU A 200 -27.14 -7.94 -19.86
CA GLU A 200 -26.43 -6.98 -19.01
C GLU A 200 -25.93 -7.62 -17.71
N SER A 201 -26.76 -8.46 -17.06
CA SER A 201 -26.37 -9.19 -15.86
C SER A 201 -25.23 -10.18 -16.13
N SER A 202 -25.26 -10.87 -17.28
CA SER A 202 -24.19 -11.79 -17.69
C SER A 202 -22.87 -11.05 -17.94
N SER A 203 -22.94 -9.86 -18.55
CA SER A 203 -21.76 -9.00 -18.79
C SER A 203 -21.16 -8.48 -17.47
N ILE A 204 -22.01 -8.04 -16.54
CA ILE A 204 -21.58 -7.62 -15.19
C ILE A 204 -20.90 -8.79 -14.47
N ALA A 205 -21.50 -9.99 -14.51
CA ALA A 205 -20.92 -11.18 -13.89
C ALA A 205 -19.54 -11.54 -14.48
N ALA A 206 -19.37 -11.44 -15.80
CA ALA A 206 -18.08 -11.67 -16.46
C ALA A 206 -17.00 -10.67 -16.02
N ASN A 207 -17.34 -9.38 -15.92
CA ASN A 207 -16.40 -8.37 -15.41
C ASN A 207 -16.04 -8.60 -13.94
N LEU A 208 -17.01 -9.02 -13.12
CA LEU A 208 -16.79 -9.28 -11.70
C LEU A 208 -15.91 -10.53 -11.50
N LEU A 209 -16.02 -11.53 -12.37
CA LEU A 209 -15.13 -12.69 -12.41
C LEU A 209 -13.67 -12.29 -12.70
N ASP A 210 -13.44 -11.41 -13.67
CA ASP A 210 -12.09 -10.93 -13.98
C ASP A 210 -11.49 -10.11 -12.82
N GLN A 211 -12.30 -9.24 -12.21
CA GLN A 211 -11.90 -8.51 -11.00
C GLN A 211 -11.59 -9.44 -9.83
N SER A 212 -12.41 -10.47 -9.64
CA SER A 212 -12.20 -11.50 -8.61
C SER A 212 -10.88 -12.25 -8.81
N HIS A 213 -10.56 -12.63 -10.05
CA HIS A 213 -9.29 -13.26 -10.39
C HIS A 213 -8.10 -12.33 -10.08
N ASN A 214 -8.18 -11.06 -10.47
CA ASN A 214 -7.14 -10.07 -10.18
C ASN A 214 -6.93 -9.87 -8.66
N ILE A 215 -8.02 -9.89 -7.88
CA ILE A 215 -7.95 -9.84 -6.41
C ILE A 215 -7.20 -11.05 -5.87
N VAL A 216 -7.52 -12.27 -6.33
CA VAL A 216 -6.86 -13.50 -5.84
C VAL A 216 -5.36 -13.44 -6.15
N SER A 217 -4.97 -13.09 -7.37
CA SER A 217 -3.56 -12.95 -7.74
C SER A 217 -2.83 -11.87 -6.93
N GLY A 218 -3.48 -10.72 -6.68
CA GLY A 218 -2.93 -9.69 -5.78
C GLY A 218 -2.80 -10.16 -4.33
N MET A 219 -3.69 -11.05 -3.85
CA MET A 219 -3.59 -11.63 -2.51
C MET A 219 -2.49 -12.69 -2.40
N GLU A 220 -2.22 -13.45 -3.47
CA GLU A 220 -1.07 -14.36 -3.54
C GLU A 220 0.25 -13.57 -3.47
N GLU A 221 0.36 -12.46 -4.20
CA GLU A 221 1.51 -11.57 -4.14
C GLU A 221 1.68 -10.96 -2.73
N ASN A 222 0.60 -10.45 -2.14
CA ASN A 222 0.62 -9.95 -0.76
C ASN A 222 1.09 -11.03 0.22
N THR A 223 0.64 -12.27 0.05
CA THR A 223 1.05 -13.40 0.91
C THR A 223 2.55 -13.67 0.78
N ALA A 224 3.09 -13.66 -0.45
CA ALA A 224 4.52 -13.80 -0.70
C ALA A 224 5.33 -12.66 -0.06
N SER A 225 4.94 -11.41 -0.29
CA SER A 225 5.60 -10.25 0.35
C SER A 225 5.53 -10.30 1.88
N THR A 226 4.41 -10.77 2.43
CA THR A 226 4.22 -10.95 3.88
C THR A 226 5.18 -12.00 4.44
N GLN A 227 5.41 -13.10 3.72
CA GLN A 227 6.41 -14.12 4.08
C GLN A 227 7.85 -13.59 4.02
N GLU A 228 8.18 -12.80 2.99
CA GLU A 228 9.49 -12.15 2.89
C GLU A 228 9.74 -11.17 4.04
N ILE A 229 8.72 -10.37 4.40
CA ILE A 229 8.79 -9.48 5.57
C ILE A 229 9.01 -10.30 6.83
N ALA A 230 8.25 -11.39 7.04
CA ALA A 230 8.43 -12.25 8.21
C ALA A 230 9.85 -12.85 8.31
N ALA A 231 10.43 -13.27 7.17
CA ALA A 231 11.81 -13.77 7.12
C ALA A 231 12.83 -12.67 7.44
N GLY A 232 12.70 -11.49 6.82
CA GLY A 232 13.57 -10.34 7.09
C GLY A 232 13.49 -9.90 8.55
N MET A 233 12.31 -10.00 9.16
CA MET A 233 12.08 -9.70 10.57
C MET A 233 12.81 -10.67 11.52
N GLN A 234 12.87 -11.96 11.17
CA GLN A 234 13.68 -12.93 11.91
C GLN A 234 15.18 -12.61 11.82
N GLU A 235 15.65 -12.22 10.63
CA GLU A 235 17.04 -11.83 10.41
C GLU A 235 17.42 -10.56 11.19
N VAL A 236 16.56 -9.54 11.16
CA VAL A 236 16.75 -8.31 11.95
C VAL A 236 16.73 -8.60 13.44
N SER A 237 15.86 -9.52 13.90
CA SER A 237 15.84 -9.96 15.30
C SER A 237 17.14 -10.65 15.71
N ALA A 238 17.65 -11.58 14.90
CA ALA A 238 18.91 -12.27 15.18
C ALA A 238 20.09 -11.29 15.20
N SER A 239 20.15 -10.38 14.21
CA SER A 239 21.16 -9.33 14.14
C SER A 239 21.11 -8.39 15.34
N SER A 240 19.91 -8.01 15.78
CA SER A 240 19.70 -7.18 16.96
C SER A 240 20.21 -7.85 18.24
N GLN A 241 19.93 -9.15 18.42
CA GLN A 241 20.43 -9.92 19.56
C GLN A 241 21.97 -9.99 19.56
N GLN A 242 22.59 -10.20 18.40
CA GLN A 242 24.04 -10.22 18.28
C GLN A 242 24.65 -8.86 18.66
N ILE A 243 24.05 -7.75 18.21
CA ILE A 243 24.56 -6.41 18.53
C ILE A 243 24.40 -6.10 20.02
N ILE A 244 23.30 -6.52 20.65
CA ILE A 244 23.14 -6.41 22.11
C ILE A 244 24.23 -7.19 22.85
N ALA A 245 24.54 -8.41 22.41
CA ALA A 245 25.61 -9.21 23.02
C ALA A 245 26.98 -8.53 22.87
N SER A 246 27.32 -8.04 21.66
CA SER A 246 28.54 -7.26 21.44
C SER A 246 28.56 -5.97 22.28
N ALA A 247 27.41 -5.33 22.49
CA ALA A 247 27.32 -4.14 23.32
C ALA A 247 27.59 -4.43 24.80
N GLN A 248 27.15 -5.58 25.30
CA GLN A 248 27.47 -6.05 26.65
C GLN A 248 28.96 -6.38 26.80
N GLU A 249 29.56 -7.03 25.80
CA GLU A 249 31.01 -7.30 25.78
C GLU A 249 31.82 -6.01 25.80
N ILE A 250 31.47 -5.02 24.96
CA ILE A 250 32.11 -3.70 24.97
C ILE A 250 31.95 -3.04 26.33
N SER A 251 30.77 -3.09 26.94
CA SER A 251 30.54 -2.53 28.28
C SER A 251 31.45 -3.18 29.33
N SER A 252 31.66 -4.51 29.25
CA SER A 252 32.60 -5.22 30.13
C SER A 252 34.05 -4.80 29.87
N MET A 253 34.46 -4.64 28.60
CA MET A 253 35.79 -4.17 28.24
C MET A 253 36.05 -2.75 28.72
N LEU A 254 35.03 -1.88 28.70
CA LEU A 254 35.14 -0.51 29.22
C LEU A 254 35.39 -0.49 30.72
N ASN A 255 34.76 -1.38 31.49
CA ASN A 255 35.03 -1.50 32.93
C ASN A 255 36.49 -1.93 33.20
N ASP A 256 37.01 -2.90 32.45
CA ASP A 256 38.43 -3.31 32.55
C ASP A 256 39.38 -2.16 32.16
N LEU A 257 39.03 -1.41 31.12
CA LEU A 257 39.76 -0.21 30.71
C LEU A 257 39.76 0.88 31.79
N THR A 258 38.63 1.10 32.48
CA THR A 258 38.55 2.04 33.61
C THR A 258 39.49 1.62 34.74
N GLU A 259 39.51 0.32 35.08
CA GLU A 259 40.42 -0.19 36.10
C GLU A 259 41.89 -0.01 35.70
N LYS A 260 42.24 -0.37 34.46
CA LYS A 260 43.61 -0.19 33.93
C LYS A 260 44.03 1.27 33.85
N ALA A 261 43.12 2.18 33.52
CA ALA A 261 43.38 3.61 33.58
C ALA A 261 43.64 4.04 35.03
N ALA A 262 42.83 3.62 36.00
CA ALA A 262 43.07 3.92 37.41
C ALA A 262 44.44 3.39 37.90
N GLN A 263 44.83 2.18 37.47
CA GLN A 263 46.15 1.61 37.75
C GLN A 263 47.29 2.42 37.09
N GLY A 264 47.11 2.84 35.84
CA GLY A 264 48.07 3.70 35.14
C GLY A 264 48.27 5.05 35.82
N ASN A 265 47.19 5.63 36.35
CA ASN A 265 47.24 6.86 37.13
C ASN A 265 48.06 6.70 38.41
N GLN A 266 47.85 5.61 39.13
CA GLN A 266 48.62 5.29 40.33
C GLN A 266 50.11 5.08 40.01
N GLN A 267 50.41 4.38 38.92
CA GLN A 267 51.80 4.17 38.47
C GLN A 267 52.49 5.48 38.11
N ALA A 268 51.79 6.42 37.45
CA ALA A 268 52.33 7.75 37.19
C ALA A 268 52.72 8.45 38.51
N GLN A 269 51.81 8.49 39.49
CA GLN A 269 52.10 9.08 40.81
C GLN A 269 53.32 8.43 41.50
N ASP A 270 53.46 7.11 41.39
CA ASP A 270 54.61 6.40 41.94
C ASP A 270 55.93 6.71 41.20
N ILE A 271 55.88 6.95 39.88
CA ILE A 271 57.03 7.43 39.09
C ILE A 271 57.41 8.84 39.53
N GLU A 272 56.44 9.76 39.64
CA GLU A 272 56.70 11.13 40.11
C GLU A 272 57.39 11.13 41.49
N LYS A 273 56.88 10.32 42.43
CA LYS A 273 57.47 10.23 43.77
C LYS A 273 58.92 9.71 43.72
N ARG A 274 59.20 8.70 42.90
CA ARG A 274 60.56 8.17 42.73
C ARG A 274 61.48 9.19 42.05
N ALA A 275 60.97 9.93 41.07
CA ALA A 275 61.71 10.97 40.37
C ALA A 275 62.13 12.11 41.32
N LEU A 276 61.21 12.56 42.19
CA LEU A 276 61.50 13.54 43.24
C LEU A 276 62.55 13.03 44.24
N ASN A 277 62.50 11.75 44.61
CA ASN A 277 63.50 11.16 45.50
C ASN A 277 64.89 11.12 44.83
N ILE A 278 64.98 10.73 43.55
CA ILE A 278 66.25 10.73 42.80
C ILE A 278 66.86 12.14 42.77
N GLN A 279 66.05 13.15 42.49
CA GLN A 279 66.49 14.55 42.51
C GLN A 279 67.02 14.96 43.88
N ALA A 280 66.27 14.68 44.95
CA ALA A 280 66.67 15.02 46.31
C ALA A 280 67.96 14.29 46.74
N ASP A 281 68.10 13.01 46.37
CA ASP A 281 69.28 12.21 46.68
C ASP A 281 70.51 12.68 45.88
N ALA A 282 70.34 13.04 44.60
CA ALA A 282 71.39 13.62 43.76
C ALA A 282 71.87 14.96 44.31
N ASP A 283 70.96 15.86 44.67
CA ASP A 283 71.29 17.17 45.25
C ASP A 283 72.01 17.02 46.60
N LYS A 284 71.55 16.08 47.43
CA LYS A 284 72.20 15.77 48.72
C LYS A 284 73.61 15.21 48.51
N ALA A 285 73.78 14.25 47.60
CA ALA A 285 75.08 13.65 47.30
C ALA A 285 76.07 14.68 46.71
N LYS A 286 75.58 15.56 45.83
CA LYS A 286 76.33 16.69 45.29
C LYS A 286 76.81 17.63 46.40
N ASN A 287 75.92 18.08 47.28
CA ASN A 287 76.27 18.98 48.37
C ASN A 287 77.28 18.35 49.35
N ASN A 288 77.11 17.07 49.68
CA ASN A 288 78.07 16.34 50.51
C ASN A 288 79.45 16.26 49.84
N THR A 289 79.48 15.96 48.54
CA THR A 289 80.73 15.85 47.78
C THR A 289 81.42 17.20 47.64
N LEU A 290 80.69 18.30 47.43
CA LEU A 290 81.23 19.65 47.45
C LEU A 290 81.82 20.02 48.82
N GLY A 291 81.16 19.63 49.91
CA GLY A 291 81.70 19.81 51.26
C GLY A 291 83.00 19.04 51.48
N MET A 292 83.07 17.78 51.03
CA MET A 292 84.32 16.99 51.09
C MET A 292 85.42 17.57 50.20
N TYR A 293 85.07 18.05 49.01
CA TYR A 293 86.00 18.71 48.09
C TYR A 293 86.66 19.92 48.76
N GLN A 294 85.86 20.77 49.41
CA GLN A 294 86.34 21.94 50.14
C GLN A 294 87.24 21.54 51.32
N ASP A 295 86.84 20.55 52.14
CA ASP A 295 87.65 20.06 53.26
C ASP A 295 89.02 19.51 52.80
N ILE A 296 89.04 18.72 51.73
CA ILE A 296 90.30 18.20 51.17
C ILE A 296 91.16 19.33 50.64
N GLN A 297 90.58 20.29 49.92
CA GLN A 297 91.31 21.44 49.39
C GLN A 297 91.98 22.25 50.52
N ASP A 298 91.24 22.54 51.60
CA ASP A 298 91.75 23.27 52.77
C ASP A 298 92.88 22.48 53.46
N ARG A 299 92.71 21.16 53.65
CA ARG A 299 93.72 20.30 54.28
C ARG A 299 94.98 20.15 53.44
N VAL A 300 94.85 20.10 52.12
CA VAL A 300 96.01 20.10 51.20
C VAL A 300 96.76 21.42 51.28
N GLN A 301 96.05 22.55 51.28
CA GLN A 301 96.65 23.86 51.44
C GLN A 301 97.40 23.98 52.77
N GLN A 302 96.81 23.49 53.87
CA GLN A 302 97.48 23.46 55.17
C GLN A 302 98.73 22.57 55.14
N ALA A 303 98.63 21.35 54.57
CA ALA A 303 99.76 20.44 54.47
C ALA A 303 100.91 21.02 53.62
N MET A 304 100.61 21.79 52.58
CA MET A 304 101.62 22.52 51.80
C MET A 304 102.37 23.54 52.64
N GLU A 305 101.66 24.30 53.50
CA GLU A 305 102.28 25.28 54.37
C GLU A 305 103.20 24.60 55.41
N GLU A 306 102.72 23.52 56.03
CA GLU A 306 103.50 22.73 56.99
C GLU A 306 104.75 22.11 56.34
N ALA A 307 104.62 21.65 55.09
CA ALA A 307 105.72 21.01 54.37
C ALA A 307 106.86 21.98 53.97
N ARG A 308 106.66 23.30 54.04
CA ARG A 308 107.75 24.29 53.84
C ARG A 308 108.90 24.14 54.83
N VAL A 309 108.68 23.45 55.96
CA VAL A 309 109.76 23.09 56.90
C VAL A 309 110.87 22.26 56.24
N VAL A 310 110.55 21.50 55.20
CA VAL A 310 111.51 20.69 54.44
C VAL A 310 112.54 21.58 53.73
N ASP A 311 112.12 22.73 53.21
CA ASP A 311 113.02 23.72 52.61
C ASP A 311 113.96 24.33 53.66
N GLN A 312 113.46 24.53 54.88
CA GLN A 312 114.27 25.01 56.00
C GLN A 312 115.33 23.97 56.41
N ILE A 313 114.97 22.68 56.44
CA ILE A 313 115.92 21.58 56.70
C ILE A 313 117.00 21.54 55.62
N SER A 314 116.62 21.69 54.35
CA SER A 314 117.57 21.77 53.23
C SER A 314 118.55 22.95 53.40
N GLY A 315 118.04 24.12 53.79
CA GLY A 315 118.87 25.30 54.07
C GLY A 315 119.82 25.12 55.26
N LEU A 316 119.34 24.49 56.35
CA LEU A 316 120.17 24.15 57.50
C LEU A 316 121.26 23.14 57.12
N ALA A 317 120.92 22.11 56.35
CA ALA A 317 121.88 21.14 55.85
C ALA A 317 122.96 21.83 55.00
N GLN A 318 122.59 22.73 54.09
CA GLN A 318 123.55 23.51 53.29
C GLN A 318 124.50 24.35 54.17
N ASN A 319 123.98 24.96 55.25
CA ASN A 319 124.81 25.71 56.19
C ASN A 319 125.80 24.80 56.93
N ILE A 320 125.37 23.61 57.37
CA ILE A 320 126.25 22.64 58.05
C ILE A 320 127.30 22.11 57.07
N ALA A 321 126.96 21.84 55.80
CA ALA A 321 127.95 21.49 54.77
C ALA A 321 129.03 22.58 54.65
N GLY A 322 128.62 23.85 54.61
CA GLY A 322 129.57 24.97 54.59
C GLY A 322 130.48 25.03 55.82
N ILE A 323 129.96 24.73 57.01
CA ILE A 323 130.76 24.64 58.24
C ILE A 323 131.72 23.45 58.19
N ALA A 324 131.27 22.29 57.69
CA ALA A 324 132.10 21.10 57.53
C ALA A 324 133.25 21.36 56.56
N ASP A 325 133.00 21.99 55.41
CA ASP A 325 134.02 22.37 54.43
C ASP A 325 135.03 23.38 55.03
N GLN A 326 134.55 24.39 55.75
CA GLN A 326 135.43 25.33 56.46
C GLN A 326 136.27 24.64 57.53
N THR A 327 135.68 23.71 58.28
CA THR A 327 136.38 22.94 59.33
C THR A 327 137.42 22.01 58.71
N ASN A 328 137.10 21.38 57.58
CA ASN A 328 138.02 20.55 56.81
C ASN A 328 139.23 21.37 56.31
N LEU A 329 139.00 22.58 55.78
CA LEU A 329 140.06 23.50 55.37
C LEU A 329 140.92 23.98 56.55
N LEU A 330 140.30 24.29 57.69
CA LEU A 330 141.01 24.66 58.92
C LEU A 330 141.86 23.49 59.45
N ALA A 331 141.31 22.28 59.46
CA ALA A 331 142.00 21.06 59.87
C ALA A 331 143.17 20.73 58.95
N LEU A 332 143.00 20.90 57.63
CA LEU A 332 144.06 20.74 56.64
C LEU A 332 145.20 21.75 56.87
N ASN A 333 144.86 23.03 57.08
CA ASN A 333 145.86 24.05 57.40
C ASN A 333 146.60 23.75 58.72
N ALA A 334 145.88 23.27 59.74
CA ALA A 334 146.46 22.85 61.00
C ALA A 334 147.38 21.62 60.85
N ALA A 335 147.00 20.63 60.02
CA ALA A 335 147.82 19.46 59.73
C ALA A 335 149.10 19.84 58.97
N ILE A 336 149.02 20.78 58.03
CA ILE A 336 150.19 21.34 57.31
C ILE A 336 151.14 22.02 58.29
N GLU A 337 150.64 22.89 59.17
CA GLU A 337 151.48 23.63 60.11
C GLU A 337 152.06 22.72 61.21
N ALA A 338 151.32 21.70 61.64
CA ALA A 338 151.81 20.65 62.54
C ALA A 338 152.93 19.80 61.91
N ALA A 339 152.84 19.49 60.60
CA ALA A 339 153.92 18.85 59.85
C ALA A 339 155.15 19.76 59.73
N ARG A 340 154.94 21.07 59.64
CA ARG A 340 155.99 22.09 59.55
C ARG A 340 156.78 22.27 60.86
N ALA A 341 156.14 22.05 62.00
CA ALA A 341 156.76 22.09 63.34
C ALA A 341 157.60 20.84 63.70
N GLY A 342 157.68 19.83 62.81
CA GLY A 342 158.52 18.63 63.00
C GLY A 342 158.11 17.78 64.22
N GLU A 343 159.09 17.28 64.98
CA GLU A 343 158.84 16.39 66.14
C GLU A 343 157.98 17.02 67.23
N HIS A 344 158.03 18.36 67.40
CA HIS A 344 157.20 19.08 68.38
C HIS A 344 155.72 19.18 67.96
N GLY A 345 155.39 18.96 66.69
CA GLY A 345 154.04 19.05 66.13
C GLY A 345 153.27 17.73 66.04
N ARG A 346 153.88 16.56 66.35
CA ARG A 346 153.25 15.23 66.16
C ARG A 346 151.90 15.06 66.85
N GLY A 347 151.76 15.57 68.09
CA GLY A 347 150.49 15.50 68.82
C GLY A 347 149.39 16.35 68.18
N PHE A 348 149.75 17.54 67.68
CA PHE A 348 148.82 18.43 66.96
C PHE A 348 148.43 17.88 65.59
N ALA A 349 149.35 17.21 64.88
CA ALA A 349 149.07 16.59 63.60
C ALA A 349 148.01 15.49 63.71
N VAL A 350 148.04 14.68 64.79
CA VAL A 350 147.03 13.64 65.04
C VAL A 350 145.66 14.25 65.31
N VAL A 351 145.59 15.33 66.10
CA VAL A 351 144.32 16.03 66.36
C VAL A 351 143.79 16.69 65.09
N ALA A 352 144.64 17.33 64.29
CA ALA A 352 144.24 17.94 63.03
C ALA A 352 143.70 16.91 62.03
N GLU A 353 144.33 15.73 61.93
CA GLU A 353 143.84 14.64 61.08
C GLU A 353 142.49 14.08 61.57
N GLU A 354 142.30 13.94 62.89
CA GLU A 354 141.03 13.49 63.44
C GLU A 354 139.91 14.53 63.22
N VAL A 355 140.20 15.83 63.37
CA VAL A 355 139.25 16.91 63.05
C VAL A 355 138.92 16.94 61.56
N ARG A 356 139.91 16.69 60.69
CA ARG A 356 139.71 16.59 59.23
C ARG A 356 138.74 15.46 58.90
N LYS A 357 138.96 14.28 59.50
CA LYS A 357 138.10 13.11 59.35
C LYS A 357 136.69 13.36 59.86
N LEU A 358 136.53 14.00 61.02
CA LEU A 358 135.20 14.40 61.54
C LEU A 358 134.48 15.38 60.61
N ALA A 359 135.21 16.30 59.97
CA ALA A 359 134.65 17.24 59.01
C ALA A 359 134.21 16.54 57.71
N GLU A 360 135.01 15.60 57.19
CA GLU A 360 134.65 14.75 56.05
C GLU A 360 133.42 13.86 56.35
N ASP A 361 133.38 13.23 57.52
CA ASP A 361 132.23 12.43 57.98
C ASP A 361 130.97 13.31 58.14
N SER A 362 131.12 14.53 58.65
CA SER A 362 130.02 15.52 58.76
C SER A 362 129.49 15.94 57.40
N ALA A 363 130.38 16.21 56.43
CA ALA A 363 130.00 16.55 55.06
C ALA A 363 129.25 15.39 54.37
N SER A 364 129.70 14.14 54.58
CA SER A 364 129.02 12.93 54.09
C SER A 364 127.62 12.75 54.70
N ALA A 365 127.48 12.97 56.02
CA ALA A 365 126.20 12.91 56.70
C ALA A 365 125.23 14.00 56.21
N VAL A 366 125.72 15.22 56.00
CA VAL A 366 124.92 16.32 55.45
C VAL A 366 124.47 16.04 54.02
N ASN A 367 125.34 15.49 53.17
CA ASN A 367 124.96 15.09 51.81
C ASN A 367 123.84 14.02 51.81
N SER A 368 123.87 13.11 52.78
CA SER A 368 122.79 12.14 53.00
C SER A 368 121.48 12.82 53.41
N ILE A 369 121.54 13.83 54.29
CA ILE A 369 120.37 14.65 54.66
C ILE A 369 119.81 15.39 53.44
N GLN A 370 120.67 16.02 52.63
CA GLN A 370 120.23 16.72 51.41
C GLN A 370 119.58 15.77 50.41
N THR A 371 120.15 14.58 50.23
CA THR A 371 119.57 13.54 49.36
C THR A 371 118.19 13.10 49.85
N LEU A 372 118.04 12.84 51.16
CA LEU A 372 116.76 12.46 51.75
C LEU A 372 115.73 13.58 51.66
N THR A 373 116.14 14.82 51.95
CA THR A 373 115.26 16.01 51.87
C THR A 373 114.75 16.22 50.45
N ARG A 374 115.62 16.04 49.43
CA ARG A 374 115.22 16.06 48.03
C ARG A 374 114.25 14.95 47.66
N GLN A 375 114.46 13.73 48.17
CA GLN A 375 113.49 12.63 47.97
C GLN A 375 112.12 12.95 48.59
N VAL A 376 112.10 13.57 49.77
CA VAL A 376 110.86 14.02 50.43
C VAL A 376 110.16 15.12 49.62
N GLN A 377 110.89 16.11 49.09
CA GLN A 377 110.33 17.14 48.22
C GLN A 377 109.68 16.54 46.96
N VAL A 378 110.37 15.64 46.26
CA VAL A 378 109.82 14.97 45.07
C VAL A 378 108.59 14.13 45.42
N ALA A 379 108.59 13.44 46.56
CA ALA A 379 107.42 12.68 47.01
C ALA A 379 106.22 13.61 47.32
N LEU A 380 106.48 14.79 47.89
CA LEU A 380 105.46 15.80 48.16
C LEU A 380 104.90 16.40 46.86
N GLU A 381 105.74 16.77 45.91
CA GLU A 381 105.31 17.28 44.60
C GLU A 381 104.40 16.28 43.89
N ASN A 382 104.80 15.00 43.84
CA ASN A 382 103.97 13.94 43.28
C ASN A 382 102.65 13.78 44.04
N LEU A 383 102.64 13.90 45.38
CA LEU A 383 101.42 13.82 46.17
C LEU A 383 100.47 14.98 45.85
N LEU A 384 100.99 16.20 45.70
CA LEU A 384 100.20 17.38 45.36
C LEU A 384 99.63 17.30 43.96
N GLU A 385 100.42 16.85 42.98
CA GLU A 385 99.95 16.65 41.61
C GLU A 385 98.81 15.63 41.57
N ASN A 386 99.00 14.46 42.18
CA ASN A 386 97.97 13.42 42.26
C ASN A 386 96.70 13.91 42.97
N THR A 387 96.86 14.67 44.07
CA THR A 387 95.70 15.21 44.80
C THR A 387 94.96 16.27 44.00
N SER A 388 95.69 17.12 43.27
CA SER A 388 95.10 18.09 42.34
C SER A 388 94.31 17.40 41.23
N SER A 389 94.84 16.32 40.65
CA SER A 389 94.12 15.52 39.64
C SER A 389 92.85 14.89 40.20
N ILE A 390 92.87 14.38 41.45
CA ILE A 390 91.68 13.84 42.12
C ILE A 390 90.64 14.94 42.36
N LEU A 391 91.07 16.12 42.84
CA LEU A 391 90.17 17.25 43.04
C LEU A 391 89.55 17.71 41.70
N GLU A 392 90.35 17.79 40.63
CA GLU A 392 89.83 18.11 39.29
C GLU A 392 88.78 17.09 38.82
N PHE A 393 89.06 15.80 38.97
CA PHE A 393 88.11 14.72 38.66
C PHE A 393 86.81 14.84 39.47
N ILE A 394 86.90 15.11 40.78
CA ILE A 394 85.72 15.32 41.62
C ILE A 394 84.90 16.50 41.11
N ASN A 395 85.53 17.65 40.89
CA ASN A 395 84.83 18.88 40.53
C ASN A 395 84.25 18.83 39.11
N LYS A 396 84.95 18.20 38.17
CA LYS A 396 84.55 18.16 36.77
C LYS A 396 83.60 17.02 36.47
N ASP A 397 83.96 15.81 36.86
CA ASP A 397 83.25 14.60 36.45
C ASP A 397 82.18 14.23 37.48
N ILE A 398 82.53 14.09 38.76
CA ILE A 398 81.57 13.64 39.79
C ILE A 398 80.45 14.68 40.02
N ILE A 399 80.78 15.97 40.11
CA ILE A 399 79.74 17.02 40.26
C ILE A 399 78.85 17.11 39.01
N SER A 400 79.42 16.91 37.82
CA SER A 400 78.64 16.85 36.57
C SER A 400 77.68 15.65 36.57
N ASP A 401 78.14 14.48 36.99
CA ASP A 401 77.31 13.27 37.09
C ASP A 401 76.11 13.47 38.03
N TYR A 402 76.28 14.18 39.15
CA TYR A 402 75.15 14.52 40.02
C TYR A 402 74.15 15.48 39.37
N ASN A 403 74.61 16.45 38.57
CA ASN A 403 73.70 17.32 37.82
C ASN A 403 72.87 16.51 36.82
N VAL A 404 73.53 15.62 36.06
CA VAL A 404 72.85 14.72 35.12
C VAL A 404 71.83 13.83 35.84
N MET A 405 72.17 13.31 37.03
CA MET A 405 71.23 12.51 37.84
C MET A 405 70.02 13.33 38.30
N SER A 406 70.23 14.60 38.71
CA SER A 406 69.15 15.52 39.08
C SER A 406 68.25 15.82 37.88
N ASP A 407 68.85 16.04 36.70
CA ASP A 407 68.13 16.26 35.44
C ASP A 407 67.31 15.03 35.02
N ILE A 408 67.82 13.81 35.23
CA ILE A 408 67.05 12.56 35.03
C ILE A 408 65.82 12.53 35.96
N GLY A 409 65.96 13.00 37.20
CA GLY A 409 64.83 13.16 38.12
C GLY A 409 63.78 14.13 37.59
N VAL A 410 64.20 15.26 37.00
CA VAL A 410 63.25 16.21 36.36
C VAL A 410 62.55 15.54 35.17
N GLN A 411 63.30 14.87 34.31
CA GLN A 411 62.76 14.22 33.12
C GLN A 411 61.71 13.14 33.48
N TYR A 412 61.99 12.29 34.47
CA TYR A 412 61.03 11.27 34.92
C TYR A 412 59.78 11.86 35.56
N LYS A 413 59.89 13.03 36.19
CA LYS A 413 58.72 13.76 36.68
C LYS A 413 57.85 14.26 35.53
N ASP A 414 58.47 14.82 34.49
CA ASP A 414 57.75 15.29 33.31
C ASP A 414 57.09 14.12 32.55
N ASP A 415 57.80 12.99 32.42
CA ASP A 415 57.25 11.76 31.85
C ASP A 415 56.03 11.25 32.65
N SER A 416 56.12 11.27 33.99
CA SER A 416 54.98 10.93 34.85
C SER A 416 53.76 11.82 34.58
N ASN A 417 53.96 13.14 34.47
CA ASN A 417 52.87 14.07 34.18
C ASN A 417 52.25 13.78 32.81
N LEU A 418 53.05 13.43 31.81
CA LEU A 418 52.54 12.98 30.51
C LEU A 418 51.67 11.71 30.65
N PHE A 419 52.10 10.71 31.42
CA PHE A 419 51.31 9.51 31.68
C PHE A 419 50.00 9.83 32.42
N PHE A 420 50.03 10.75 33.39
CA PHE A 420 48.84 11.22 34.08
C PHE A 420 47.83 11.84 33.11
N GLN A 421 48.29 12.73 32.23
CA GLN A 421 47.44 13.36 31.20
C GLN A 421 46.87 12.34 30.21
N LEU A 422 47.67 11.38 29.75
CA LEU A 422 47.21 10.32 28.86
C LEU A 422 46.12 9.47 29.50
N THR A 423 46.30 9.16 30.79
CA THR A 423 45.33 8.38 31.57
C THR A 423 44.03 9.14 31.78
N HIS A 424 44.11 10.45 32.05
CA HIS A 424 42.93 11.31 32.13
C HIS A 424 42.15 11.33 30.81
N LEU A 425 42.86 11.50 29.68
CA LEU A 425 42.25 11.45 28.35
C LEU A 425 41.57 10.10 28.08
N PHE A 426 42.19 8.98 28.48
CA PHE A 426 41.55 7.67 28.36
C PHE A 426 40.24 7.58 29.16
N ASN A 427 40.22 8.08 30.40
CA ASN A 427 38.99 8.09 31.20
C ASN A 427 37.86 8.89 30.54
N GLU A 428 38.16 10.08 30.01
CA GLU A 428 37.17 10.87 29.27
C GLU A 428 36.61 10.13 28.05
N GLN A 429 37.47 9.41 27.32
CA GLN A 429 37.05 8.65 26.15
C GLN A 429 36.24 7.40 26.53
N ILE A 430 36.61 6.73 27.62
CA ILE A 430 35.83 5.61 28.18
C ILE A 430 34.42 6.08 28.57
N GLU A 431 34.28 7.25 29.19
CA GLU A 431 32.98 7.82 29.54
C GLU A 431 32.12 8.08 28.30
N LYS A 432 32.69 8.69 27.26
CA LYS A 432 31.97 8.91 25.98
C LYS A 432 31.52 7.61 25.33
N ILE A 433 32.39 6.61 25.27
CA ILE A 433 32.01 5.31 24.69
C ILE A 433 30.91 4.66 25.54
N THR A 434 30.99 4.76 26.86
CA THR A 434 29.95 4.24 27.77
C THR A 434 28.58 4.89 27.50
N LEU A 435 28.55 6.21 27.25
CA LEU A 435 27.33 6.90 26.84
C LEU A 435 26.80 6.40 25.50
N SER A 436 27.66 6.26 24.49
CA SER A 436 27.28 5.71 23.18
C SER A 436 26.75 4.27 23.29
N MET A 437 27.32 3.44 24.17
CA MET A 437 26.82 2.08 24.41
C MET A 437 25.42 2.08 25.01
N ARG A 438 25.11 3.04 25.90
CA ARG A 438 23.76 3.19 26.45
C ARG A 438 22.76 3.61 25.38
N GLU A 439 23.13 4.52 24.49
CA GLU A 439 22.30 4.93 23.36
C GLU A 439 22.06 3.77 22.39
N ILE A 440 23.09 2.98 22.08
CA ILE A 440 22.97 1.76 21.28
C ILE A 440 21.95 0.81 21.89
N ASN A 441 22.07 0.49 23.19
CA ASN A 441 21.12 -0.39 23.87
C ASN A 441 19.68 0.12 23.78
N SER A 442 19.45 1.42 23.99
CA SER A 442 18.11 2.03 23.89
C SER A 442 17.56 2.00 22.45
N ALA A 443 18.42 2.21 21.45
CA ALA A 443 18.03 2.07 20.05
C ALA A 443 17.57 0.63 19.74
N PHE A 444 18.24 -0.38 20.29
CA PHE A 444 17.85 -1.78 20.09
C PHE A 444 16.58 -2.19 20.83
N GLU A 445 16.26 -1.59 21.97
CA GLU A 445 14.93 -1.74 22.59
C GLU A 445 13.83 -1.22 21.64
N SER A 446 14.08 -0.09 20.97
CA SER A 446 13.16 0.46 19.98
C SER A 446 13.02 -0.46 18.76
N VAL A 447 14.13 -1.02 18.26
CA VAL A 447 14.11 -2.01 17.16
C VAL A 447 13.34 -3.26 17.56
N SER A 448 13.48 -3.74 18.79
CA SER A 448 12.70 -4.87 19.29
C SER A 448 11.19 -4.58 19.29
N SER A 449 10.79 -3.37 19.68
CA SER A 449 9.38 -2.95 19.58
C SER A 449 8.89 -2.89 18.13
N ILE A 450 9.71 -2.39 17.20
CA ILE A 450 9.38 -2.37 15.76
C ILE A 450 9.25 -3.80 15.24
N ILE A 451 10.13 -4.71 15.66
CA ILE A 451 10.04 -6.13 15.29
C ILE A 451 8.70 -6.72 15.76
N GLN A 452 8.29 -6.43 16.98
CA GLN A 452 7.03 -6.95 17.49
C GLN A 452 5.82 -6.36 16.76
N GLN A 453 5.82 -5.06 16.49
CA GLN A 453 4.74 -4.38 15.79
C GLN A 453 4.62 -4.81 14.32
N SER A 454 5.75 -4.93 13.61
CA SER A 454 5.74 -5.40 12.23
C SER A 454 5.32 -6.87 12.15
N ALA A 455 5.72 -7.73 13.10
CA ALA A 455 5.22 -9.11 13.14
C ALA A 455 3.69 -9.17 13.31
N LEU A 456 3.11 -8.33 14.17
CA LEU A 456 1.65 -8.20 14.29
C LEU A 456 1.01 -7.70 12.99
N GLY A 457 1.57 -6.67 12.37
CA GLY A 457 1.08 -6.14 11.09
C GLY A 457 1.12 -7.17 9.96
N THR A 458 2.21 -7.94 9.86
CA THR A 458 2.37 -9.06 8.91
C THR A 458 1.31 -10.14 9.15
N GLN A 459 1.02 -10.47 10.42
CA GLN A 459 -0.04 -11.43 10.77
C GLN A 459 -1.43 -10.92 10.36
N GLU A 460 -1.73 -9.64 10.60
CA GLU A 460 -3.00 -9.02 10.22
C GLU A 460 -3.18 -8.98 8.69
N ILE A 461 -2.13 -8.63 7.95
CA ILE A 461 -2.15 -8.66 6.47
C ILE A 461 -2.41 -10.08 5.96
N SER A 462 -1.74 -11.09 6.53
CA SER A 462 -1.96 -12.49 6.14
C SER A 462 -3.42 -12.93 6.34
N LEU A 463 -4.02 -12.59 7.49
CA LEU A 463 -5.43 -12.88 7.78
C LEU A 463 -6.38 -12.13 6.85
N ALA A 464 -6.09 -10.85 6.57
CA ALA A 464 -6.87 -10.04 5.64
C ALA A 464 -6.79 -10.59 4.20
N SER A 465 -5.62 -11.03 3.77
CA SER A 465 -5.43 -11.67 2.46
C SER A 465 -6.21 -12.98 2.35
N GLU A 466 -6.16 -13.84 3.37
CA GLU A 466 -6.94 -15.08 3.38
C GLU A 466 -8.46 -14.79 3.33
N ALA A 467 -8.93 -13.80 4.08
CA ALA A 467 -10.33 -13.38 4.06
C ALA A 467 -10.74 -12.82 2.69
N ALA A 468 -9.89 -12.02 2.06
CA ALA A 468 -10.13 -11.47 0.73
C ALA A 468 -10.18 -12.56 -0.34
N THR A 469 -9.30 -13.56 -0.29
CA THR A 469 -9.35 -14.73 -1.19
C THR A 469 -10.67 -15.48 -1.05
N LYS A 470 -11.10 -15.80 0.19
CA LYS A 470 -12.41 -16.46 0.44
C LYS A 470 -13.60 -15.64 -0.06
N ALA A 471 -13.56 -14.32 0.13
CA ALA A 471 -14.61 -13.44 -0.39
C ALA A 471 -14.64 -13.45 -1.93
N SER A 472 -13.46 -13.48 -2.56
CA SER A 472 -13.33 -13.56 -4.02
C SER A 472 -13.85 -14.89 -4.57
N GLU A 473 -13.55 -16.01 -3.91
CA GLU A 473 -14.10 -17.32 -4.26
C GLU A 473 -15.63 -17.35 -4.19
N ALA A 474 -16.22 -16.73 -3.16
CA ALA A 474 -17.68 -16.62 -3.04
C ALA A 474 -18.30 -15.75 -4.14
N ILE A 475 -17.64 -14.65 -4.54
CA ILE A 475 -18.06 -13.82 -5.68
C ILE A 475 -18.04 -14.65 -6.97
N ASN A 476 -16.98 -15.42 -7.20
CA ASN A 476 -16.85 -16.29 -8.37
C ASN A 476 -18.01 -17.30 -8.46
N GLU A 477 -18.37 -17.94 -7.34
CA GLU A 477 -19.50 -18.87 -7.28
C GLU A 477 -20.84 -18.19 -7.61
N GLU A 478 -21.10 -17.00 -7.07
CA GLU A 478 -22.35 -16.27 -7.36
C GLU A 478 -22.40 -15.71 -8.79
N CYS A 479 -21.27 -15.30 -9.34
CA CYS A 479 -21.19 -14.91 -10.75
C CYS A 479 -21.49 -16.08 -11.68
N GLN A 480 -21.00 -17.29 -11.38
CA GLN A 480 -21.36 -18.48 -12.16
C GLN A 480 -22.86 -18.75 -12.13
N LYS A 481 -23.51 -18.64 -10.97
CA LYS A 481 -24.97 -18.80 -10.85
C LYS A 481 -25.72 -17.72 -11.63
N LEU A 482 -25.23 -16.48 -11.63
CA LEU A 482 -25.79 -15.38 -12.43
C LEU A 482 -25.70 -15.65 -13.93
N VAL A 483 -24.55 -16.11 -14.42
CA VAL A 483 -24.36 -16.47 -15.84
C VAL A 483 -25.27 -17.63 -16.24
N GLU A 484 -25.37 -18.68 -15.42
CA GLU A 484 -26.33 -19.77 -15.68
C GLU A 484 -27.78 -19.29 -15.66
N GLY A 485 -28.14 -18.42 -14.72
CA GLY A 485 -29.48 -17.85 -14.59
C GLY A 485 -29.87 -17.00 -15.80
N SER A 486 -28.98 -16.12 -16.25
CA SER A 486 -29.14 -15.34 -17.48
C SER A 486 -29.28 -16.25 -18.70
N GLY A 487 -28.46 -17.29 -18.83
CA GLY A 487 -28.56 -18.25 -19.93
C GLY A 487 -29.91 -19.00 -19.97
N LYS A 488 -30.47 -19.34 -18.80
CA LYS A 488 -31.82 -19.92 -18.71
C LYS A 488 -32.92 -18.92 -19.11
N LEU A 489 -32.77 -17.66 -18.72
CA LEU A 489 -33.70 -16.58 -19.10
C LEU A 489 -33.69 -16.35 -20.62
N ASP A 490 -32.50 -16.30 -21.23
CA ASP A 490 -32.37 -16.16 -22.69
C ASP A 490 -33.01 -17.33 -23.43
N ALA A 491 -32.83 -18.57 -22.94
CA ALA A 491 -33.47 -19.75 -23.52
C ALA A 491 -35.02 -19.67 -23.44
N LEU A 492 -35.56 -19.22 -22.30
CA LEU A 492 -37.00 -19.02 -22.11
C LEU A 492 -37.56 -17.93 -23.03
N VAL A 493 -36.84 -16.81 -23.21
CA VAL A 493 -37.25 -15.75 -24.13
C VAL A 493 -37.19 -16.23 -25.58
N ALA A 494 -36.16 -17.00 -25.95
CA ALA A 494 -36.02 -17.57 -27.29
C ALA A 494 -37.14 -18.58 -27.61
N GLU A 495 -37.51 -19.43 -26.66
CA GLU A 495 -38.64 -20.36 -26.81
C GLU A 495 -39.95 -19.62 -27.02
N PHE A 496 -40.18 -18.54 -26.26
CA PHE A 496 -41.39 -17.73 -26.39
C PHE A 496 -41.47 -16.98 -27.73
N LYS A 497 -40.34 -16.50 -28.26
CA LYS A 497 -40.29 -15.84 -29.58
C LYS A 497 -40.37 -16.82 -30.76
N GLY A 498 -40.10 -18.10 -30.52
CA GLY A 498 -40.14 -19.17 -31.53
C GLY A 498 -41.50 -19.85 -31.73
N GLN A 499 -42.47 -19.57 -30.84
CA GLN A 499 -43.89 -19.94 -30.97
C GLN A 499 -44.71 -18.75 -31.48
#